data_AF-A0A8J8GBP3-F1
#
_entry.id   AF-A0A8J8GBP3-F1
#
_cell.length_a   1.000
_cell.length_b   1.000
_cell.length_c   1.000
_cell.angle_alpha   90.00
_cell.angle_beta   90.00
_cell.angle_gamma   90.00
#
_symmetry.space_group_name_H-M   'P 1'
#
loop_
_entity.id
_entity.type
_entity.pdbx_description
1 polymer ?
#
loop_
_entity_poly.entity_id
_entity_poly.type
_entity_poly.pdbx_seq_one_letter_code
_entity_poly.pdbx_strand_id
1 'polypeptide(L)'
;MKKWKSFIFTTLISITIFIGLSFIAQPIIADKYRYDEHLTEHVYEHKKEDAIEEGGELLGWGAVIAVAGAGIILPLRRSSRSLMTKFPNTKKLLQSALKLFGKTHIFIGALAITLSVVHGLIMFVHEEEFGFREVAGTTSIGLMSIAAIFGLFLS
;
A
#
# COMPACT_ATOMS: atom_id res chain seq x y z
N MET A 1 -7.99 -14.76 28.72
CA MET A 1 -6.89 -13.76 28.90
C MET A 1 -5.82 -13.80 27.79
N LYS A 2 -5.29 -14.97 27.39
CA LYS A 2 -4.26 -15.09 26.33
C LYS A 2 -4.63 -14.42 24.99
N LYS A 3 -5.88 -14.58 24.53
CA LYS A 3 -6.38 -13.98 23.27
C LYS A 3 -6.45 -12.45 23.30
N TRP A 4 -6.64 -11.86 24.49
CA TRP A 4 -6.74 -10.41 24.63
C TRP A 4 -5.36 -9.74 24.61
N LYS A 5 -4.36 -10.39 25.21
CA LYS A 5 -2.95 -9.97 25.10
C LYS A 5 -2.45 -10.07 23.65
N SER A 6 -2.81 -11.12 22.92
CA SER A 6 -2.46 -11.27 21.51
C SER A 6 -3.10 -10.20 20.64
N PHE A 7 -4.37 -9.85 20.88
CA PHE A 7 -5.07 -8.80 20.14
C PHE A 7 -4.40 -7.44 20.36
N ILE A 8 -4.19 -7.05 21.62
CA ILE A 8 -3.54 -5.78 22.00
C ILE A 8 -2.13 -5.67 21.39
N PHE A 9 -1.36 -6.76 21.40
CA PHE A 9 -0.03 -6.80 20.82
C PHE A 9 -0.05 -6.60 19.29
N THR A 10 -0.94 -7.28 18.57
CA THR A 10 -1.10 -7.04 17.12
C THR A 10 -1.56 -5.63 16.79
N THR A 11 -2.45 -5.05 17.61
CA THR A 11 -2.93 -3.68 17.39
C THR A 11 -1.82 -2.66 17.64
N LEU A 12 -1.02 -2.86 18.69
CA LEU A 12 0.15 -2.01 18.99
C LEU A 12 1.18 -2.05 17.86
N ILE A 13 1.53 -3.24 17.37
CA ILE A 13 2.45 -3.38 16.22
C ILE A 13 1.91 -2.67 14.99
N SER A 14 0.60 -2.82 14.69
CA SER A 14 -0.02 -2.17 13.54
C SER A 14 -0.01 -0.64 13.66
N ILE A 15 -0.22 -0.10 14.86
CA ILE A 15 -0.14 1.34 15.14
C ILE A 15 1.29 1.84 15.01
N THR A 16 2.28 1.10 15.54
CA THR A 16 3.70 1.48 15.43
C THR A 16 4.17 1.49 13.98
N ILE A 17 3.77 0.49 13.18
CA ILE A 17 4.05 0.45 11.74
C ILE A 17 3.38 1.64 11.04
N PHE A 18 2.11 1.92 11.34
CA PHE A 18 1.39 3.06 10.75
C PHE A 18 2.06 4.40 11.08
N ILE A 19 2.42 4.62 12.35
CA ILE A 19 3.12 5.84 12.79
C ILE A 19 4.48 5.95 12.11
N GLY A 20 5.25 4.86 12.03
CA GLY A 20 6.54 4.85 11.33
C GLY A 20 6.41 5.21 9.85
N LEU A 21 5.39 4.67 9.18
CA LEU A 21 5.08 5.02 7.79
C LEU A 21 4.65 6.48 7.64
N SER A 22 3.91 7.04 8.60
CA SER A 22 3.53 8.46 8.61
C SER A 22 4.71 9.42 8.83
N PHE A 23 5.78 8.98 9.49
CA PHE A 23 7.00 9.79 9.63
C PHE A 23 7.87 9.76 8.37
N ILE A 24 7.78 8.70 7.57
CA ILE A 24 8.50 8.57 6.29
C ILE A 24 7.73 9.30 5.19
N ALA A 25 6.40 9.27 5.23
CA ALA A 25 5.54 10.07 4.37
C ALA A 25 5.50 11.52 4.87
N GLN A 26 6.50 12.32 4.52
CA GLN A 26 6.35 13.78 4.65
C GLN A 26 5.12 14.21 3.83
N PRO A 27 4.17 14.95 4.42
CA PRO A 27 3.06 15.49 3.63
C PRO A 27 3.64 16.48 2.64
N ILE A 28 3.51 16.18 1.35
CA ILE A 28 3.79 17.09 0.23
C ILE A 28 2.79 18.25 0.35
N ILE A 29 3.09 19.23 1.19
CA ILE A 29 2.42 20.53 1.28
C ILE A 29 3.50 21.59 1.53
N ALA A 30 4.27 21.91 0.50
CA ALA A 30 5.09 23.11 0.26
C ALA A 30 5.99 22.75 -0.94
N ASP A 31 6.04 23.44 -2.08
CA ASP A 31 6.08 24.87 -2.29
C ASP A 31 5.42 25.25 -3.62
N LYS A 32 4.47 26.16 -3.59
CA LYS A 32 3.83 26.72 -4.78
C LYS A 32 4.09 28.23 -4.88
N TYR A 33 5.34 28.67 -4.79
CA TYR A 33 5.69 30.08 -5.00
C TYR A 33 7.13 30.29 -5.48
N ARG A 34 7.33 30.39 -6.81
CA ARG A 34 8.04 31.50 -7.48
C ARG A 34 8.00 31.31 -9.01
N TYR A 35 7.21 32.13 -9.68
CA TYR A 35 7.29 32.28 -11.14
C TYR A 35 8.37 33.34 -11.43
N ASP A 36 9.41 32.99 -12.18
CA ASP A 36 10.31 33.96 -12.81
C ASP A 36 10.57 33.55 -14.27
N GLU A 37 10.60 34.56 -15.14
CA GLU A 37 10.00 34.54 -16.48
C GLU A 37 10.99 34.20 -17.62
N HIS A 38 11.95 33.28 -17.39
CA HIS A 38 13.05 33.03 -18.35
C HIS A 38 13.47 31.56 -18.50
N LEU A 39 12.59 30.60 -18.86
CA LEU A 39 13.01 29.20 -19.10
C LEU A 39 12.17 28.45 -20.15
N THR A 40 12.00 28.94 -21.38
CA THR A 40 11.12 28.24 -22.35
C THR A 40 11.63 26.87 -22.84
N GLU A 41 12.92 26.54 -22.67
CA GLU A 41 13.49 25.25 -23.09
C GLU A 41 13.64 24.26 -21.92
N HIS A 42 14.10 24.74 -20.75
CA HIS A 42 14.15 23.93 -19.52
C HIS A 42 12.78 23.63 -18.89
N VAL A 43 11.73 24.42 -19.18
CA VAL A 43 10.37 24.15 -18.70
C VAL A 43 9.78 22.89 -19.34
N TYR A 44 10.17 22.51 -20.55
CA TYR A 44 9.63 21.30 -21.18
C TYR A 44 10.28 20.02 -20.66
N GLU A 45 11.58 20.03 -20.36
CA GLU A 45 12.25 18.89 -19.72
C GLU A 45 11.80 18.71 -18.27
N HIS A 46 11.79 19.78 -17.47
CA HIS A 46 11.29 19.71 -16.10
C HIS A 46 9.85 19.22 -16.03
N LYS A 47 8.96 19.73 -16.89
CA LYS A 47 7.55 19.30 -16.88
C LYS A 47 7.35 17.82 -17.26
N LYS A 48 8.29 17.22 -17.98
CA LYS A 48 8.25 15.79 -18.33
C LYS A 48 8.81 14.94 -17.20
N GLU A 49 9.87 15.39 -16.53
CA GLU A 49 10.41 14.77 -15.32
C GLU A 49 9.36 14.80 -14.20
N ASP A 50 8.75 15.96 -13.94
CA ASP A 50 7.69 16.15 -12.94
C ASP A 50 6.51 15.18 -13.18
N ALA A 51 6.11 14.98 -14.45
CA ALA A 51 5.00 14.10 -14.78
C ALA A 51 5.32 12.60 -14.57
N ILE A 52 6.59 12.22 -14.73
CA ILE A 52 7.05 10.84 -14.50
C ILE A 52 7.15 10.59 -13.00
N GLU A 53 7.69 11.54 -12.24
CA GLU A 53 7.78 11.48 -10.77
C GLU A 53 6.38 11.42 -10.14
N GLU A 54 5.49 12.35 -10.49
CA GLU A 54 4.10 12.39 -9.99
C GLU A 54 3.33 11.11 -10.36
N GLY A 55 3.55 10.59 -11.58
CA GLY A 55 3.01 9.30 -12.00
C GLY A 55 3.55 8.14 -11.16
N GLY A 56 4.86 8.14 -10.87
CA GLY A 56 5.52 7.21 -9.98
C GLY A 56 4.91 7.22 -8.58
N GLU A 57 4.76 8.39 -7.97
CA GLU A 57 4.16 8.54 -6.64
C GLU A 57 2.72 8.02 -6.57
N LEU A 58 1.90 8.32 -7.58
CA LEU A 58 0.53 7.84 -7.66
C LEU A 58 0.47 6.31 -7.70
N LEU A 59 1.36 5.67 -8.46
CA LEU A 59 1.50 4.21 -8.50
C LEU A 59 1.93 3.65 -7.14
N GLY A 60 2.85 4.33 -6.46
CA GLY A 60 3.28 4.00 -5.10
C GLY A 60 2.11 4.00 -4.11
N TRP A 61 1.32 5.08 -4.08
CA TRP A 61 0.12 5.18 -3.24
C TRP A 61 -0.94 4.13 -3.61
N GLY A 62 -1.14 3.87 -4.90
CA GLY A 62 -2.03 2.82 -5.37
C GLY A 62 -1.63 1.43 -4.85
N ALA A 63 -0.34 1.12 -4.86
CA ALA A 63 0.18 -0.12 -4.30
C ALA A 63 -0.05 -0.20 -2.78
N VAL A 64 0.23 0.87 -2.03
CA VAL A 64 0.00 0.93 -0.57
C VAL A 64 -1.47 0.67 -0.22
N ILE A 65 -2.40 1.32 -0.93
CA ILE A 65 -3.85 1.11 -0.71
C ILE A 65 -4.25 -0.33 -1.02
N ALA A 66 -3.74 -0.90 -2.12
CA ALA A 66 -4.04 -2.28 -2.49
C ALA A 66 -3.53 -3.29 -1.45
N VAL A 67 -2.30 -3.12 -0.96
CA VAL A 67 -1.71 -3.95 0.10
C VAL A 67 -2.48 -3.83 1.40
N ALA A 68 -2.78 -2.60 1.84
CA ALA A 68 -3.55 -2.36 3.06
C ALA A 68 -4.95 -3.00 2.96
N GLY A 69 -5.63 -2.80 1.83
CA GLY A 69 -6.93 -3.41 1.55
C GLY A 69 -6.88 -4.93 1.61
N ALA A 70 -5.89 -5.55 0.97
CA ALA A 70 -5.70 -7.01 1.00
C ALA A 70 -5.37 -7.52 2.42
N GLY A 71 -4.53 -6.80 3.17
CA GLY A 71 -4.12 -7.15 4.53
C GLY A 71 -5.27 -7.15 5.55
N ILE A 72 -6.25 -6.26 5.39
CA ILE A 72 -7.41 -6.15 6.30
C ILE A 72 -8.39 -7.32 6.13
N ILE A 73 -8.36 -8.04 5.00
CA ILE A 73 -9.31 -9.13 4.72
C ILE A 73 -9.22 -10.25 5.76
N LEU A 74 -8.00 -10.61 6.20
CA LEU A 74 -7.79 -11.70 7.15
C LEU A 74 -8.35 -11.40 8.56
N PRO A 75 -8.06 -10.25 9.20
CA PRO A 75 -8.71 -9.89 10.47
C PRO A 75 -10.22 -9.70 10.32
N LEU A 76 -10.70 -9.18 9.18
CA LEU A 76 -12.13 -9.06 8.90
C LEU A 76 -12.81 -10.44 8.82
N ARG A 77 -12.17 -11.41 8.15
CA ARG A 77 -12.66 -12.79 8.06
C ARG A 77 -12.69 -13.47 9.43
N ARG A 78 -11.68 -13.25 10.28
CA ARG A 78 -11.65 -13.77 11.66
C ARG A 78 -12.75 -13.15 12.54
N SER A 79 -13.02 -11.87 12.37
CA SER A 79 -14.01 -11.13 13.18
C SER A 79 -15.45 -11.22 12.63
N SER A 80 -15.61 -11.80 11.43
CA SER A 80 -16.89 -11.87 10.70
C SER A 80 -18.04 -12.46 11.52
N ARG A 81 -17.79 -13.54 12.27
CA ARG A 81 -18.81 -14.17 13.13
C ARG A 81 -19.32 -13.21 14.19
N SER A 82 -18.43 -12.46 14.83
CA SER A 82 -18.80 -11.48 15.86
C SER A 82 -19.57 -10.28 15.26
N LEU A 83 -19.15 -9.81 14.09
CA LEU A 83 -19.86 -8.75 13.36
C LEU A 83 -21.26 -9.18 12.94
N MET A 84 -21.41 -10.40 12.41
CA MET A 84 -22.70 -10.95 12.01
C MET A 84 -23.66 -11.17 13.18
N THR A 85 -23.14 -11.44 14.39
CA THR A 85 -23.98 -11.52 15.60
C THR A 85 -24.44 -10.16 16.12
N LYS A 86 -23.62 -9.11 15.97
CA LYS A 86 -23.96 -7.74 16.40
C LYS A 86 -24.89 -7.02 15.41
N PHE A 87 -24.75 -7.33 14.11
CA PHE A 87 -25.52 -6.69 13.05
C PHE A 87 -26.29 -7.75 12.23
N PRO A 88 -27.37 -8.33 12.78
CA PRO A 88 -28.12 -9.38 12.11
C PRO A 88 -28.77 -8.91 10.80
N ASN A 89 -29.20 -7.64 10.72
CA ASN A 89 -29.86 -7.07 9.55
C ASN A 89 -28.94 -6.97 8.32
N THR A 90 -27.62 -6.87 8.51
CA THR A 90 -26.64 -6.75 7.42
C THR A 90 -25.87 -8.05 7.15
N LYS A 91 -26.22 -9.15 7.84
CA LYS A 91 -25.50 -10.43 7.74
C LYS A 91 -25.29 -10.93 6.31
N LYS A 92 -26.34 -10.90 5.47
CA LYS A 92 -26.25 -11.33 4.06
C LYS A 92 -25.28 -10.46 3.26
N LEU A 93 -25.31 -9.15 3.48
CA LEU A 93 -24.42 -8.19 2.82
C LEU A 93 -22.97 -8.41 3.28
N LEU A 94 -22.75 -8.55 4.58
CA LEU A 94 -21.41 -8.80 5.15
C LEU A 94 -20.81 -10.11 4.62
N GLN A 95 -21.62 -11.16 4.53
CA GLN A 95 -21.20 -12.46 4.00
C GLN A 95 -20.87 -12.38 2.51
N SER A 96 -21.69 -11.67 1.72
CA SER A 96 -21.43 -11.45 0.28
C SER A 96 -20.14 -10.66 0.07
N ALA A 97 -19.96 -9.56 0.81
CA ALA A 97 -18.76 -8.74 0.75
C ALA A 97 -17.50 -9.55 1.11
N LEU A 98 -17.51 -10.30 2.22
CA LEU A 98 -16.40 -11.17 2.63
C LEU A 98 -16.07 -12.23 1.57
N LYS A 99 -17.08 -12.78 0.90
CA LYS A 99 -16.88 -13.75 -0.18
C LYS A 99 -16.28 -13.09 -1.43
N LEU A 100 -16.73 -11.89 -1.77
CA LEU A 100 -16.19 -11.11 -2.89
C LEU A 100 -14.72 -10.75 -2.64
N PHE A 101 -14.42 -10.11 -1.50
CA PHE A 101 -13.06 -9.76 -1.12
C PHE A 101 -12.16 -11.00 -1.00
N GLY A 102 -12.67 -12.09 -0.42
CA GLY A 102 -11.95 -13.36 -0.36
C GLY A 102 -11.66 -13.97 -1.73
N LYS A 103 -12.46 -13.72 -2.77
CA LYS A 103 -12.19 -14.19 -4.13
C LYS A 103 -11.24 -13.26 -4.89
N THR A 104 -11.35 -11.96 -4.69
CA THR A 104 -10.57 -10.95 -5.42
C THR A 104 -9.23 -10.62 -4.78
N HIS A 105 -8.98 -11.00 -3.52
CA HIS A 105 -7.75 -10.61 -2.80
C HIS A 105 -6.46 -11.06 -3.49
N ILE A 106 -6.43 -12.24 -4.14
CA ILE A 106 -5.25 -12.70 -4.88
C ILE A 106 -4.97 -11.76 -6.05
N PHE A 107 -6.01 -11.36 -6.79
CA PHE A 107 -5.87 -10.42 -7.90
C PHE A 107 -5.42 -9.02 -7.42
N ILE A 108 -5.98 -8.53 -6.31
CA ILE A 108 -5.57 -7.27 -5.68
C ILE A 108 -4.10 -7.33 -5.24
N GLY A 109 -3.66 -8.46 -4.65
CA GLY A 109 -2.27 -8.67 -4.26
C GLY A 109 -1.32 -8.72 -5.46
N ALA A 110 -1.70 -9.42 -6.53
CA ALA A 110 -0.91 -9.47 -7.76
C ALA A 110 -0.80 -8.08 -8.43
N LEU A 111 -1.90 -7.33 -8.45
CA LEU A 111 -1.90 -5.95 -8.93
C LEU A 111 -0.97 -5.07 -8.08
N ALA A 112 -1.02 -5.21 -6.75
CA ALA A 112 -0.14 -4.48 -5.85
C ALA A 112 1.35 -4.76 -6.12
N ILE A 113 1.73 -6.03 -6.27
CA ILE A 113 3.11 -6.40 -6.64
C ILE A 113 3.50 -5.75 -7.97
N THR A 114 2.62 -5.81 -8.97
CA THR A 114 2.87 -5.22 -10.29
C THR A 114 3.10 -3.71 -10.18
N LEU A 115 2.23 -3.00 -9.46
CA LEU A 115 2.35 -1.56 -9.24
C LEU A 115 3.65 -1.22 -8.48
N SER A 116 4.00 -1.98 -7.44
CA SER A 116 5.24 -1.76 -6.68
C SER A 116 6.50 -1.98 -7.54
N VAL A 117 6.51 -2.99 -8.41
CA VAL A 117 7.63 -3.23 -9.33
C VAL A 117 7.75 -2.10 -10.34
N VAL A 118 6.63 -1.66 -10.95
CA VAL A 118 6.65 -0.55 -11.91
C VAL A 118 7.09 0.75 -11.24
N HIS A 119 6.54 1.07 -10.05
CA HIS A 119 6.96 2.21 -9.26
C HIS A 119 8.46 2.15 -8.95
N GLY A 120 8.96 1.02 -8.45
CA GLY A 120 10.38 0.86 -8.14
C GLY A 120 11.30 0.99 -9.36
N LEU A 121 10.87 0.51 -10.53
CA LEU A 121 11.64 0.69 -11.78
C LEU A 121 11.67 2.14 -12.24
N ILE A 122 10.55 2.87 -12.15
CA ILE A 122 10.50 4.29 -12.51
C ILE A 122 11.42 5.09 -11.60
N MET A 123 11.33 4.87 -10.29
CA MET A 123 12.18 5.57 -9.31
C MET A 123 13.66 5.25 -9.52
N PHE A 124 14.00 3.97 -9.74
CA PHE A 124 15.40 3.57 -9.98
C PHE A 124 16.00 4.23 -11.24
N VAL A 125 15.22 4.34 -12.32
CA VAL A 125 15.67 4.99 -13.55
C VAL A 125 15.78 6.51 -13.38
N HIS A 126 14.96 7.11 -12.52
CA HIS A 126 14.91 8.56 -12.38
C HIS A 126 15.90 9.10 -11.35
N GLU A 127 16.03 8.44 -10.19
CA GLU A 127 16.86 8.93 -9.09
C GLU A 127 18.33 8.50 -9.21
N GLU A 128 18.65 7.45 -10.00
CA GLU A 128 19.98 6.84 -10.19
C GLU A 128 20.76 6.47 -8.90
N GLU A 129 20.17 6.69 -7.72
CA GLU A 129 20.76 6.44 -6.41
C GLU A 129 20.06 5.25 -5.72
N PHE A 130 20.86 4.45 -5.00
CA PHE A 130 20.36 3.33 -4.19
C PHE A 130 20.54 3.65 -2.70
N GLY A 131 19.59 4.39 -2.15
CA GLY A 131 19.52 4.77 -0.76
C GLY A 131 18.68 3.81 0.10
N PHE A 132 18.29 4.30 1.27
CA PHE A 132 17.52 3.51 2.23
C PHE A 132 16.09 3.23 1.76
N ARG A 133 15.46 4.14 1.00
CA ARG A 133 14.06 3.99 0.55
C ARG A 133 13.93 2.88 -0.47
N GLU A 134 14.90 2.78 -1.39
CA GLU A 134 14.98 1.80 -2.47
C GLU A 134 15.25 0.40 -1.90
N VAL A 135 16.14 0.31 -0.90
CA VAL A 135 16.40 -0.93 -0.16
C VAL A 135 15.15 -1.40 0.59
N ALA A 136 14.46 -0.49 1.29
CA ALA A 136 13.23 -0.80 2.01
C ALA A 136 12.11 -1.25 1.04
N GLY A 137 11.95 -0.53 -0.08
CA GLY A 137 11.00 -0.84 -1.14
C GLY A 137 11.26 -2.23 -1.74
N THR A 138 12.50 -2.52 -2.14
CA THR A 138 12.89 -3.82 -2.70
C THR A 138 12.68 -4.96 -1.70
N THR A 139 13.05 -4.74 -0.43
CA THR A 139 12.84 -5.73 0.64
C THR A 139 11.35 -6.02 0.83
N SER A 140 10.50 -4.99 0.78
CA SER A 140 9.05 -5.13 0.91
C SER A 140 8.44 -5.94 -0.24
N ILE A 141 8.87 -5.72 -1.48
CA ILE A 141 8.43 -6.48 -2.66
C ILE A 141 8.86 -7.95 -2.53
N GLY A 142 10.08 -8.20 -2.04
CA GLY A 142 10.56 -9.56 -1.76
C GLY A 142 9.67 -10.29 -0.76
N LEU A 143 9.35 -9.65 0.37
CA LEU A 143 8.46 -10.21 1.38
C LEU A 143 7.03 -10.44 0.85
N MET A 144 6.49 -9.50 0.08
CA MET A 144 5.17 -9.65 -0.57
C MET A 144 5.15 -10.81 -1.55
N SER A 145 6.22 -11.00 -2.32
CA SER A 145 6.35 -12.11 -3.27
C SER A 145 6.37 -13.46 -2.55
N ILE A 146 7.12 -13.57 -1.46
CA ILE A 146 7.13 -14.76 -0.60
C ILE A 146 5.74 -15.01 -0.02
N ALA A 147 5.08 -13.97 0.51
CA ALA A 147 3.75 -14.07 1.06
C ALA A 147 2.71 -14.52 0.01
N ALA A 148 2.84 -14.04 -1.24
CA ALA A 148 1.99 -14.46 -2.35
C ALA A 148 2.16 -15.95 -2.67
N ILE A 149 3.40 -16.47 -2.69
CA ILE A 149 3.67 -17.90 -2.90
C ILE A 149 2.99 -18.74 -1.81
N PHE A 150 3.19 -18.38 -0.54
CA PHE A 150 2.51 -19.08 0.56
C PHE A 150 0.98 -18.98 0.45
N GLY A 151 0.46 -17.81 0.05
CA GLY A 151 -0.95 -17.59 -0.20
C GLY A 151 -1.53 -18.53 -1.25
N LEU A 152 -0.81 -18.79 -2.33
CA LEU A 152 -1.22 -19.75 -3.37
C LEU A 152 -1.32 -21.19 -2.86
N PHE A 153 -0.42 -21.60 -1.96
CA PHE A 153 -0.46 -22.95 -1.36
C PHE A 153 -1.52 -23.11 -0.27
N LEU A 154 -1.93 -22.01 0.38
CA LEU A 154 -2.88 -22.00 1.51
C LEU A 154 -4.32 -21.64 1.11
N SER A 155 -4.54 -21.13 -0.10
CA SER A 155 -5.84 -20.64 -0.59
C SER A 155 -6.76 -21.74 -1.10
#